data_AF-A0A7Y5VKM6-F1
#
_entry.id   AF-A0A7Y5VKM6-F1
#
_cell.length_a   1.000
_cell.length_b   1.000
_cell.length_c   1.000
_cell.angle_alpha   90.00
_cell.angle_beta   90.00
_cell.angle_gamma   90.00
#
_symmetry.space_group_name_H-M   'P 1'
#
loop_
_entity.id
_entity.type
_entity.pdbx_description
1 polymer ?
#
loop_
_entity_poly.entity_id
_entity_poly.type
_entity_poly.pdbx_seq_one_letter_code
_entity_poly.pdbx_strand_id
1 'polypeptide(L)' 'MSTTTENPTGTVSRTVVVVGHGMVGHRFVEALRSRDTESTWKVVVLSEEAEAAYDRVGLSSYVGAWDRGALALA' A
#
# COMPACT_ATOMS: atom_id res chain seq x y z
N MET A 1 15.00 16.82 -3.91
CA MET A 1 14.37 18.11 -3.56
C MET A 1 13.19 17.76 -2.66
N SER A 2 13.42 17.70 -1.34
CA SER A 2 12.39 17.31 -0.37
C SER A 2 11.76 18.56 0.22
N THR A 3 10.55 18.89 -0.22
CA THR A 3 9.72 19.93 0.40
C THR A 3 9.00 19.31 1.59
N THR A 4 9.53 19.57 2.77
CA THR A 4 8.87 19.33 4.05
C THR A 4 7.70 20.30 4.19
N THR A 5 6.47 19.80 4.18
CA THR A 5 5.29 20.59 4.55
C THR A 5 5.13 20.53 6.07
N GLU A 6 5.31 21.66 6.76
CA GLU A 6 5.08 21.77 8.20
C GLU A 6 3.59 21.68 8.53
N ASN A 7 3.25 20.79 9.48
CA ASN A 7 1.93 20.62 10.06
C ASN A 7 1.82 21.53 11.31
N PRO A 8 0.66 22.14 11.64
CA PRO A 8 0.52 23.14 12.71
C PRO A 8 0.71 22.63 14.16
N THR A 9 1.35 21.47 14.35
CA THR A 9 1.75 20.90 15.66
C THR A 9 3.26 20.58 15.72
N GLY A 10 4.08 21.04 14.76
CA GLY A 10 5.54 20.99 14.90
C GLY A 10 6.22 19.65 14.58
N THR A 11 5.49 18.67 14.04
CA THR A 11 6.08 17.44 13.50
C THR A 11 6.03 17.48 11.97
N VAL A 12 7.20 17.37 11.33
CA VAL A 12 7.36 17.31 9.88
C VAL A 12 6.79 15.98 9.38
N SER A 13 5.63 15.99 8.73
CA SER A 13 5.11 14.79 8.06
C SER A 13 5.72 14.68 6.66
N ARG A 14 6.35 13.53 6.39
CA ARG A 14 6.89 13.21 5.06
C ARG A 14 5.83 12.49 4.25
N THR A 15 5.71 12.81 2.97
CA THR A 15 4.77 12.11 2.08
C THR A 15 5.52 11.14 1.18
N VAL A 16 5.03 9.91 1.10
CA VAL A 16 5.44 8.92 0.10
C VAL A 16 4.27 8.63 -0.82
N VAL A 17 4.54 8.62 -2.12
CA VAL A 17 3.56 8.28 -3.15
C VAL A 17 3.99 6.95 -3.76
N VAL A 18 3.11 5.95 -3.68
CA VAL A 18 3.30 4.62 -4.29
C VAL A 18 2.39 4.55 -5.51
N VAL A 19 2.97 4.27 -6.68
CA VAL A 19 2.21 4.10 -7.92
C VAL A 19 2.12 2.61 -8.25
N GLY A 20 0.90 2.08 -8.26
CA GLY A 20 0.56 0.67 -8.38
C GLY A 20 0.28 0.02 -7.02
N HIS A 21 -0.92 -0.53 -6.84
CA HIS A 21 -1.32 -1.27 -5.63
C HIS A 21 -1.38 -2.79 -5.86
N GLY A 22 -0.32 -3.36 -6.43
CA GLY A 22 -0.12 -4.80 -6.51
C GLY A 22 0.54 -5.38 -5.26
N MET A 23 0.91 -6.66 -5.30
CA MET A 23 1.56 -7.36 -4.17
C MET A 23 2.78 -6.61 -3.60
N VAL A 24 3.66 -6.08 -4.47
CA VAL A 24 4.86 -5.35 -4.02
C VAL A 24 4.51 -4.02 -3.36
N GLY A 25 3.56 -3.27 -3.93
CA GLY A 25 3.08 -2.00 -3.37
C GLY A 25 2.44 -2.21 -2.00
N HIS A 26 1.62 -3.25 -1.85
CA HIS A 26 1.03 -3.66 -0.57
C HIS A 26 2.10 -3.95 0.48
N ARG A 27 3.04 -4.85 0.18
CA ARG A 27 4.13 -5.22 1.10
C ARG A 27 5.03 -4.05 1.45
N PHE A 28 5.26 -3.13 0.51
CA PHE A 28 6.00 -1.90 0.79
C PHE A 28 5.28 -1.03 1.83
N VAL A 29 3.97 -0.80 1.65
CA VAL A 29 3.17 0.01 2.58
C VAL A 29 3.09 -0.65 3.94
N GLU A 30 2.87 -1.96 4.00
CA GLU A 30 2.88 -2.74 5.24
C GLU A 30 4.21 -2.59 5.98
N ALA A 31 5.33 -2.82 5.29
CA ALA A 31 6.66 -2.70 5.88
C ALA A 31 6.96 -1.26 6.34
N LEU A 32 6.58 -0.25 5.55
CA LEU A 32 6.76 1.14 5.93
C LEU A 32 5.95 1.48 7.19
N ARG A 33 4.68 1.08 7.24
CA ARG A 33 3.81 1.32 8.40
C ARG A 33 4.30 0.61 9.65
N SER A 34 4.80 -0.62 9.53
CA SER A 34 5.38 -1.36 10.66
C SER A 34 6.62 -0.67 11.26
N ARG A 35 7.36 0.10 10.45
CA ARG A 35 8.59 0.81 10.86
C ARG A 35 8.33 2.27 11.23
N ASP A 36 7.21 2.85 10.80
CA ASP A 36 6.82 4.23 11.09
C ASP A 36 6.11 4.33 12.45
N THR A 37 6.83 4.02 13.53
CA THR A 37 6.31 4.03 14.90
C THR A 37 5.85 5.41 15.37
N GLU A 38 6.38 6.47 14.75
CA GLU A 38 6.10 7.87 15.09
C GLU A 38 5.04 8.50 14.16
N SER A 39 4.42 7.73 13.26
CA SER A 39 3.42 8.23 12.30
C SER A 39 3.91 9.43 11.48
N THR A 40 5.19 9.44 11.13
CA THR A 40 5.83 10.52 10.39
C THR A 40 5.45 10.50 8.91
N TRP A 41 5.04 9.34 8.38
CA TRP A 41 4.74 9.17 6.96
C TRP A 41 3.25 9.28 6.64
N LYS A 42 2.92 10.18 5.72
CA LYS A 42 1.70 10.13 4.94
C LYS A 42 1.93 9.25 3.71
N VAL A 43 1.21 8.13 3.62
CA VAL A 43 1.28 7.22 2.48
C VAL A 43 0.10 7.48 1.57
N VAL A 44 0.38 7.76 0.30
CA VAL A 44 -0.63 7.87 -0.76
C VAL A 44 -0.36 6.78 -1.77
N VAL A 45 -1.34 5.93 -2.03
CA VAL A 45 -1.24 4.91 -3.09
C VAL A 45 -2.14 5.31 -4.24
N LEU A 46 -1.58 5.35 -5.44
CA LEU A 46 -2.31 5.57 -6.68
C LEU A 46 -2.38 4.23 -7.42
N SER A 47 -3.59 3.79 -7.76
CA SER A 47 -3.82 2.55 -8.51
C SER A 47 -4.90 2.80 -9.55
N GLU A 48 -4.71 2.21 -10.73
CA GLU A 48 -5.74 2.21 -11.79
C GLU A 48 -6.86 1.22 -11.46
N GLU A 49 -6.51 0.08 -10.88
CA GLU A 49 -7.48 -0.96 -10.52
C GLU A 49 -8.25 -0.57 -9.25
N ALA A 50 -9.56 -0.74 -9.29
CA ALA A 50 -10.47 -0.49 -8.17
C ALA A 50 -10.45 -1.58 -7.11
N GLU A 51 -9.86 -2.74 -7.41
CA GLU A 51 -9.76 -3.86 -6.49
C GLU A 51 -8.58 -3.68 -5.52
N ALA A 52 -8.74 -4.16 -4.29
CA ALA A 52 -7.66 -4.22 -3.32
C ALA A 52 -6.52 -5.13 -3.83
N ALA A 53 -5.30 -4.95 -3.31
CA ALA A 53 -4.17 -5.77 -3.71
C ALA A 53 -4.44 -7.27 -3.46
N TYR A 54 -4.15 -8.11 -4.45
CA TYR A 54 -4.41 -9.54 -4.42
C TYR A 54 -3.23 -10.32 -5.02
N ASP A 55 -3.13 -11.61 -4.69
CA ASP A 55 -2.14 -12.54 -5.22
C ASP A 55 -2.45 -12.89 -6.68
N ARG A 56 -1.81 -12.15 -7.59
CA ARG A 56 -1.92 -12.41 -9.04
C ARG A 56 -1.14 -13.64 -9.48
N VAL A 57 -0.17 -14.12 -8.70
CA VAL A 57 0.57 -15.36 -9.01
C VAL A 57 -0.37 -16.55 -8.85
N GLY A 58 -1.23 -16.50 -7.83
CA GLY A 58 -2.29 -17.48 -7.59
C GLY A 58 -3.49 -17.41 -8.55
N LEU A 59 -3.51 -16.52 -9.55
CA LEU A 59 -4.72 -16.32 -10.37
C LEU A 59 -5.16 -17.58 -11.13
N SER A 60 -4.24 -18.49 -11.45
CA SER A 60 -4.58 -19.78 -12.07
C SER A 60 -5.38 -20.71 -11.15
N SER A 61 -5.18 -20.63 -9.83
CA SER A 61 -5.92 -21.47 -8.86
C SER A 61 -7.33 -20.95 -8.57
N TYR A 62 -7.62 -19.69 -8.91
CA TYR A 62 -8.95 -19.11 -8.82
C TYR A 62 -9.96 -19.86 -9.70
N VAL A 63 -9.54 -20.27 -10.90
CA VAL A 63 -10.41 -20.99 -11.84
C VAL A 63 -10.62 -22.41 -11.33
N GLY A 64 -11.81 -22.67 -10.82
CA GLY A 64 -12.20 -23.93 -10.19
C GLY A 64 -12.96 -23.66 -8.88
N ALA A 65 -12.31 -23.00 -7.93
CA ALA A 65 -12.93 -22.57 -6.68
C ALA A 65 -13.83 -21.33 -6.85
N TRP A 66 -13.51 -20.46 -7.83
CA TRP A 66 -14.19 -19.18 -8.07
C TRP A 66 -14.29 -18.29 -6.83
N ASP A 67 -13.35 -18.46 -5.89
CA ASP A 67 -13.30 -17.72 -4.65
C ASP A 67 -12.29 -16.58 -4.78
N ARG A 68 -12.81 -15.36 -4.92
CA ARG A 68 -11.97 -14.14 -4.98
C ARG A 68 -11.27 -13.88 -3.66
N GLY A 69 -11.90 -14.21 -2.53
CA GLY A 69 -11.37 -13.96 -1.19
C GLY A 69 -10.06 -14.72 -0.95
N ALA A 70 -9.90 -15.89 -1.56
CA ALA A 70 -8.68 -16.67 -1.49
C ALA A 70 -7.44 -15.97 -2.08
N LEU A 71 -7.62 -14.94 -2.93
CA LEU A 71 -6.51 -14.16 -3.49
C LEU A 71 -6.20 -12.90 -2.69
N ALA A 72 -7.03 -12.50 -1.72
CA ALA A 72 -6.83 -11.24 -1.00
C ALA A 72 -5.52 -11.25 -0.18
N LEU A 73 -4.79 -10.14 -0.22
CA LEU A 73 -3.63 -9.96 0.66
C LEU A 73 -4.09 -9.48 2.04
N ALA A 74 -3.56 -10.11 3.09
CA ALA A 74 -3.76 -9.73 4.49
C ALA A 74 -3.05 -8.42 4.86
#